data_AF-A0A016QPR0-F1
#
_entry.id   AF-A0A016QPR0-F1
#
_cell.length_a   1.000
_cell.length_b   1.000
_cell.length_c   1.000
_cell.angle_alpha   90.00
_cell.angle_beta   90.00
_cell.angle_gamma   90.00
#
_symmetry.space_group_name_H-M   'P 1'
#
loop_
_entity.id
_entity.type
_entity.pdbx_description
1 polymer ?
#
loop_
_entity_poly.entity_id
_entity_poly.type
_entity_poly.pdbx_seq_one_letter_code
_entity_poly.pdbx_strand_id
1 'polypeptide(L)' 'MSGAAATGIAWLDLRVADDPHPRRFDSAGTLRAYLIRIERLPDDVITRLLERGEVGPPDTRRVYRVQPLRP' A
#
# COMPACT_ATOMS: atom_id res chain seq x y z
N MET A 1 -22.13 -0.49 -21.49
CA MET A 1 -20.73 -0.22 -21.86
C MET A 1 -20.12 0.62 -20.76
N SER A 2 -19.30 0.04 -19.89
CA SER A 2 -18.46 0.80 -18.95
C SER A 2 -17.04 0.30 -19.12
N GLY A 3 -16.16 1.24 -19.43
CA GLY A 3 -14.86 1.01 -20.05
C GLY A 3 -13.93 0.17 -19.18
N ALA A 4 -13.20 -0.72 -19.84
CA ALA A 4 -12.01 -1.34 -19.30
C ALA A 4 -11.01 -0.23 -18.91
N ALA A 5 -10.85 -0.01 -17.60
CA ALA A 5 -9.82 0.88 -17.09
C ALA A 5 -8.45 0.29 -17.45
N ALA A 6 -7.58 1.16 -17.97
CA ALA A 6 -6.28 0.87 -18.54
C ALA A 6 -5.51 -0.24 -17.81
N THR A 7 -5.19 -1.31 -18.53
CA THR A 7 -4.33 -2.44 -18.12
C THR A 7 -2.86 -2.02 -18.04
N GLY A 8 -2.56 -0.97 -17.29
CA GLY A 8 -1.20 -0.58 -16.92
C GLY A 8 -0.88 -1.14 -15.54
N ILE A 9 0.28 -1.79 -15.38
CA ILE A 9 0.81 -2.15 -14.07
C ILE A 9 1.05 -0.84 -13.31
N ALA A 10 0.10 -0.46 -12.45
CA ALA A 10 0.24 0.71 -11.59
C ALA A 10 1.13 0.32 -10.40
N TRP A 11 2.44 0.57 -10.56
CA TRP A 11 3.41 0.39 -9.48
C TRP A 11 2.99 1.19 -8.25
N LEU A 12 3.28 0.66 -7.06
CA LEU A 12 2.95 1.25 -5.77
C LEU A 12 4.23 1.45 -4.96
N ASP A 13 4.39 2.65 -4.41
CA ASP A 13 5.37 2.95 -3.38
C ASP A 13 4.72 2.82 -2.00
N LEU A 14 5.31 1.99 -1.14
CA LEU A 14 5.02 1.91 0.28
C LEU A 14 6.10 2.66 1.07
N ARG A 15 5.70 3.64 1.87
CA ARG A 15 6.56 4.32 2.85
C ARG A 15 6.14 3.94 4.26
N VAL A 16 7.12 3.70 5.13
CA VAL A 16 6.91 3.27 6.51
C VAL A 16 7.66 4.20 7.45
N ALA A 17 6.93 4.93 8.29
CA ALA A 17 7.45 5.96 9.18
C ALA A 17 8.43 6.88 8.44
N ASP A 18 9.64 7.04 8.99
CA ASP A 18 10.69 7.91 8.46
C ASP A 18 11.70 7.17 7.57
N ASP A 19 11.37 5.97 7.06
CA ASP A 19 12.21 5.25 6.10
C ASP A 19 12.31 6.07 4.80
N PRO A 20 13.52 6.55 4.41
CA PRO A 20 13.68 7.39 3.23
C PRO A 20 13.51 6.62 1.92
N HIS A 21 13.55 5.29 1.94
CA HIS A 21 13.50 4.46 0.74
C HIS A 21 12.12 3.77 0.60
N PRO A 22 11.28 4.19 -0.36
CA PRO A 22 10.01 3.52 -0.59
C PRO A 22 10.22 2.08 -1.08
N ARG A 23 9.43 1.15 -0.55
CA ARG A 23 9.35 -0.23 -1.05
C ARG A 23 8.37 -0.26 -2.22
N ARG A 24 8.82 -0.82 -3.35
CA ARG A 24 8.05 -0.84 -4.60
C ARG A 24 7.35 -2.17 -4.83
N PHE A 25 6.10 -2.09 -5.27
CA PHE A 25 5.28 -3.24 -5.60
C PHE A 25 4.67 -3.05 -6.99
N ASP A 26 4.60 -4.14 -7.74
CA ASP A 26 3.99 -4.15 -9.08
C ASP A 26 2.45 -4.18 -9.04
N SER A 27 1.86 -4.49 -7.88
CA SER A 27 0.41 -4.64 -7.74
C SER A 27 -0.04 -4.49 -6.29
N ALA A 28 -1.33 -4.22 -6.11
CA ALA A 28 -1.95 -4.25 -4.79
C ALA A 28 -1.91 -5.65 -4.15
N GLY A 29 -1.88 -6.72 -4.97
CA GLY A 29 -1.80 -8.10 -4.49
C GLY A 29 -0.46 -8.43 -3.84
N THR A 30 0.66 -8.06 -4.49
CA THR A 30 2.01 -8.27 -3.92
C THR A 30 2.25 -7.38 -2.70
N LEU A 31 1.76 -6.14 -2.72
CA LEU A 31 1.75 -5.27 -1.54
C LEU A 31 0.97 -5.88 -0.36
N ARG A 32 -0.26 -6.37 -0.59
CA ARG A 32 -1.07 -7.00 0.47
C ARG A 32 -0.36 -8.21 1.08
N ALA A 33 0.21 -9.08 0.24
CA ALA A 33 0.96 -10.25 0.71
C ALA A 33 2.16 -9.85 1.58
N TYR A 34 2.89 -8.78 1.21
CA TYR A 34 3.99 -8.23 2.00
C TYR A 34 3.50 -7.67 3.35
N LEU A 35 2.43 -6.88 3.36
CA LEU A 35 1.89 -6.28 4.59
C LEU A 35 1.42 -7.34 5.59
N ILE A 36 0.83 -8.45 5.11
CA ILE A 36 0.43 -9.58 5.96
C ILE A 36 1.65 -10.34 6.48
N ARG A 37 2.58 -10.70 5.61
CA ARG A 37 3.66 -11.64 5.96
C ARG A 37 4.83 -10.99 6.68
N ILE A 38 5.21 -9.78 6.26
CA ILE A 38 6.43 -9.10 6.72
C ILE A 38 6.10 -8.06 7.78
N GLU A 39 5.17 -7.14 7.48
CA GLU A 39 4.75 -6.11 8.44
C GLU A 39 3.75 -6.64 9.49
N ARG A 40 3.15 -7.81 9.23
CA ARG A 40 2.19 -8.49 10.11
C ARG A 40 1.00 -7.59 10.49
N LEU A 41 0.55 -6.78 9.55
CA LEU A 41 -0.61 -5.92 9.74
C LEU A 41 -1.91 -6.74 9.67
N PRO A 42 -2.93 -6.40 10.50
CA PRO A 42 -4.26 -6.97 10.39
C PRO A 42 -4.92 -6.65 9.04
N ASP A 43 -5.75 -7.58 8.53
CA ASP A 43 -6.41 -7.46 7.23
C ASP A 43 -7.32 -6.22 7.10
N ASP A 44 -7.97 -5.80 8.19
CA ASP A 44 -8.81 -4.60 8.25
C ASP A 44 -7.97 -3.31 8.16
N VAL A 45 -6.78 -3.29 8.77
CA VAL A 45 -5.82 -2.18 8.67
C VAL A 45 -5.27 -2.08 7.25
N ILE A 46 -4.93 -3.22 6.62
CA ILE A 46 -4.45 -3.24 5.24
C ILE A 46 -5.52 -2.74 4.28
N THR A 47 -6.78 -3.16 4.48
CA THR A 47 -7.90 -2.69 3.67
C THR A 47 -8.04 -1.18 3.79
N ARG A 48 -8.01 -0.62 5.01
CA ARG A 48 -8.02 0.83 5.23
C ARG A 48 -6.84 1.55 4.57
N LEU A 49 -5.63 0.98 4.61
CA LEU A 49 -4.45 1.53 3.95
C LEU A 49 -4.61 1.59 2.43
N LEU A 50 -5.11 0.52 1.82
CA LEU A 50 -5.31 0.47 0.36
C LEU A 50 -6.44 1.40 -0.11
N GLU A 51 -7.48 1.60 0.71
CA GLU A 51 -8.58 2.51 0.39
C GLU A 51 -8.23 3.98 0.60
N ARG A 52 -7.52 4.31 1.69
CA ARG A 52 -7.25 5.69 2.11
C ARG A 52 -5.87 6.20 1.69
N GLY A 53 -4.96 5.30 1.34
CA GLY A 53 -3.56 5.60 1.05
C GLY A 53 -2.69 5.83 2.28
N GLU A 54 -3.24 5.87 3.50
CA GLU A 54 -2.48 6.06 4.74
C GLU A 54 -3.19 5.43 5.95
N VAL A 55 -2.40 4.81 6.85
CA VAL A 55 -2.81 4.42 8.21
C VAL A 55 -1.71 4.75 9.21
N GLY A 56 -2.07 4.97 10.47
CA GLY A 56 -1.15 5.32 11.53
C GLY A 56 -1.75 5.05 12.92
N PRO A 57 -1.11 5.53 13.99
CA PRO A 57 -1.68 5.45 15.33
C PRO A 57 -3.10 6.05 15.40
N PRO A 58 -4.04 5.41 16.12
CA PRO A 58 -3.85 4.26 17.02
C PRO A 58 -3.91 2.87 16.34
N ASP A 59 -4.25 2.78 15.05
CA ASP A 59 -4.46 1.50 14.35
C ASP A 59 -3.14 0.72 14.14
N THR A 60 -2.02 1.44 14.02
CA THR A 60 -0.68 0.87 13.85
C THR A 60 0.33 1.62 14.71
N ARG A 61 1.45 0.96 15.06
CA ARG A 61 2.55 1.62 15.80
C ARG A 61 3.30 2.65 14.96
N ARG A 62 3.26 2.52 13.63
CA ARG A 62 3.99 3.33 12.65
C ARG A 62 3.01 3.88 11.62
N VAL A 63 3.35 4.99 10.99
CA VAL A 63 2.61 5.48 9.83
C VAL A 63 3.00 4.67 8.59
N TYR A 64 2.02 4.22 7.83
CA TYR A 64 2.19 3.56 6.54
C TYR A 64 1.50 4.40 5.47
N ARG A 65 2.17 4.65 4.35
CA ARG A 65 1.62 5.39 3.21
C ARG A 65 1.79 4.59 1.92
N VAL A 66 0.73 4.49 1.12
CA VAL A 66 0.72 3.85 -0.18
C VAL A 66 0.34 4.87 -1.23
N GLN A 67 1.17 5.01 -2.26
CA GLN A 67 0.93 5.94 -3.36
C GLN A 67 1.27 5.26 -4.69
N PRO A 68 0.51 5.53 -5.77
CA PRO A 68 0.92 5.15 -7.12
C PRO A 68 2.26 5.78 -7.45
N LEU A 69 3.16 5.00 -8.05
CA LEU A 69 4.41 5.51 -8.60
C LEU A 69 4.08 6.52 -9.70
N ARG A 70 4.47 7.78 -9.50
CA ARG A 70 4.35 8.82 -10.52
C ARG A 70 5.69 8.93 -11.27
N PRO A 71 5.66 9.13 -12.60
CA PRO A 71 6.85 9.42 -13.38
C PRO A 71 7.52 10.73 -12.96
#